data_AF-A0A418QP08-F1
#
_entry.id   AF-A0A418QP08-F1
#
_cell.length_a   1.000
_cell.length_b   1.000
_cell.length_c   1.000
_cell.angle_alpha   90.00
_cell.angle_beta   90.00
_cell.angle_gamma   90.00
#
_symmetry.space_group_name_H-M   'P 1'
#
loop_
_entity.id
_entity.type
_entity.pdbx_description
1 polymer ?
#
loop_
_entity_poly.entity_id
_entity_poly.type
_entity_poly.pdbx_seq_one_letter_code
_entity_poly.pdbx_strand_id
1 'polypeptide(L)'
;MKKFIWLLLLLLPLSTMASLPPDSIEARTLRQGVACRQPAETVEAFVRRVLPVSCPADDPSGIVQYAWRPSTFGKQLFLSAYDPQEAYRLYVYILDPYQPNTYAVKRWEVQLPISDQPSLQAIFFADADQDGRKELLVLVNSSSREPVTEDDISRYGHFSHYHTRLYGYLPVVDGQRPRYREFPNRPYLDDLETAAEVREVLDKRRPSVRRRRAR
;
A
#
# COMPACT_ATOMS: atom_id res chain seq x y z
N MET A 1 -59.65 -3.40 4.54
CA MET A 1 -58.87 -4.59 4.96
C MET A 1 -57.39 -4.25 4.87
N LYS A 2 -56.70 -4.04 5.99
CA LYS A 2 -55.29 -3.64 6.04
C LYS A 2 -54.41 -4.91 6.05
N LYS A 3 -53.57 -5.09 5.04
CA LYS A 3 -52.64 -6.23 4.95
C LYS A 3 -51.41 -5.95 5.82
N PHE A 4 -51.23 -6.77 6.86
CA PHE A 4 -50.00 -6.85 7.65
C PHE A 4 -48.97 -7.66 6.86
N ILE A 5 -47.86 -7.05 6.49
CA ILE A 5 -46.68 -7.74 5.93
C ILE A 5 -45.73 -7.96 7.10
N TRP A 6 -45.54 -9.22 7.48
CA TRP A 6 -44.50 -9.64 8.41
C TRP A 6 -43.15 -9.57 7.71
N LEU A 7 -42.29 -8.65 8.15
CA LEU A 7 -40.89 -8.59 7.74
C LEU A 7 -40.12 -9.63 8.58
N LEU A 8 -39.84 -10.78 7.97
CA LEU A 8 -38.95 -11.79 8.56
C LEU A 8 -37.50 -11.27 8.45
N LEU A 9 -37.01 -10.67 9.54
CA LEU A 9 -35.59 -10.32 9.70
C LEU A 9 -34.80 -11.62 9.85
N LEU A 10 -34.26 -12.12 8.74
CA LEU A 10 -33.19 -13.11 8.74
C LEU A 10 -31.95 -12.46 9.37
N LEU A 11 -31.75 -12.73 10.66
CA LEU A 11 -30.47 -12.55 11.34
C LEU A 11 -29.46 -13.50 10.69
N LEU A 12 -28.81 -13.03 9.62
CA LEU A 12 -27.58 -13.65 9.15
C LEU A 12 -26.55 -13.53 10.29
N PRO A 13 -25.81 -14.60 10.61
CA PRO A 13 -24.71 -14.49 11.55
C PRO A 13 -23.75 -13.44 10.99
N LEU A 14 -23.45 -12.42 11.81
CA LEU A 14 -22.28 -11.57 11.59
C LEU A 14 -21.10 -12.53 11.41
N SER A 15 -20.62 -12.67 10.18
CA SER A 15 -19.35 -13.35 9.92
C SER A 15 -18.32 -12.70 10.82
N THR A 16 -17.90 -13.42 11.85
CA THR A 16 -16.81 -13.06 12.73
C THR A 16 -15.60 -12.87 11.84
N MET A 17 -15.26 -11.61 11.57
CA MET A 17 -14.07 -11.22 10.80
C MET A 17 -12.85 -11.84 11.47
N ALA A 18 -12.36 -12.95 10.94
CA ALA A 18 -11.31 -13.72 11.57
C ALA A 18 -9.95 -13.13 11.24
N SER A 19 -9.68 -11.88 11.64
CA SER A 19 -8.33 -11.28 11.57
C SER A 19 -7.21 -12.25 11.96
N LEU A 20 -6.00 -12.10 11.40
CA LEU A 20 -4.76 -12.83 11.77
C LEU A 20 -4.84 -13.35 13.22
N PRO A 21 -4.53 -14.64 13.49
CA PRO A 21 -4.64 -15.18 14.84
C PRO A 21 -4.00 -14.21 15.84
N PRO A 22 -4.72 -13.78 16.88
CA PRO A 22 -4.31 -12.64 17.71
C PRO A 22 -2.95 -12.84 18.39
N ASP A 23 -2.52 -14.10 18.51
CA ASP A 23 -1.24 -14.52 19.11
C ASP A 23 -0.16 -14.87 18.08
N SER A 24 -0.43 -14.71 16.77
CA SER A 24 0.58 -14.87 15.73
C SER A 24 1.71 -13.84 15.89
N ILE A 25 2.91 -14.21 15.45
CA ILE A 25 4.08 -13.31 15.50
C ILE A 25 3.77 -12.01 14.73
N GLU A 26 3.19 -12.12 13.54
CA GLU A 26 2.81 -10.98 12.72
C GLU A 26 1.79 -10.06 13.42
N ALA A 27 0.72 -10.62 13.99
CA ALA A 27 -0.27 -9.82 14.71
C ALA A 27 0.35 -9.08 15.90
N ARG A 28 1.27 -9.71 16.64
CA ARG A 28 2.01 -9.06 17.73
C ARG A 28 2.92 -7.94 17.24
N THR A 29 3.70 -8.18 16.18
CA THR A 29 4.55 -7.16 15.54
C THR A 29 3.73 -5.95 15.12
N LEU A 30 2.60 -6.18 14.43
CA LEU A 30 1.73 -5.11 13.94
C LEU A 30 1.05 -4.34 15.06
N ARG A 31 0.62 -5.03 16.14
CA ARG A 31 0.02 -4.39 17.32
C ARG A 31 1.03 -3.52 18.07
N GLN A 32 2.27 -3.99 18.22
CA GLN A 32 3.34 -3.22 18.87
C GLN A 32 3.84 -2.06 17.99
N GLY A 33 3.75 -2.23 16.67
CA GLY A 33 4.27 -1.29 15.69
C GLY A 33 5.80 -1.17 15.73
N VAL A 34 6.50 -2.19 16.23
CA VAL A 34 7.96 -2.23 16.36
C VAL A 34 8.46 -3.64 16.09
N ALA A 35 9.63 -3.73 15.45
CA ALA A 35 10.35 -4.97 15.22
C ALA A 35 11.85 -4.77 15.48
N CYS A 36 12.47 -5.72 16.19
CA CYS A 36 13.91 -5.72 16.42
C CYS A 36 14.60 -6.72 15.50
N ARG A 37 15.59 -6.27 14.75
CA ARG A 37 16.48 -7.09 13.92
C ARG A 37 17.58 -7.68 14.78
N GLN A 38 17.88 -8.96 14.61
CA GLN A 38 18.98 -9.61 15.33
C GLN A 38 20.32 -9.22 14.70
N PRO A 39 21.42 -9.22 15.48
CA PRO A 39 22.75 -9.03 14.93
C PRO A 39 23.04 -10.04 13.80
N ALA A 40 23.64 -9.57 12.70
CA ALA A 40 23.96 -10.37 11.51
C ALA A 40 22.76 -11.02 10.77
N GLU A 41 21.52 -10.81 11.21
CA GLU A 41 20.32 -11.30 10.53
C GLU A 41 20.18 -10.64 9.17
N THR A 42 19.94 -11.39 8.09
CA THR A 42 19.69 -10.78 6.77
C THR A 42 18.37 -10.01 6.75
N VAL A 43 18.17 -9.14 5.77
CA VAL A 43 16.91 -8.37 5.66
C VAL A 43 15.73 -9.31 5.46
N GLU A 44 15.89 -10.32 4.62
CA GLU A 44 14.86 -11.31 4.28
C GLU A 44 14.52 -12.16 5.51
N ALA A 45 15.53 -12.64 6.24
CA ALA A 45 15.32 -13.41 7.47
C ALA A 45 14.59 -12.57 8.54
N PHE A 46 14.98 -11.31 8.69
CA PHE A 46 14.33 -10.36 9.59
C PHE A 46 12.86 -10.19 9.27
N VAL A 47 12.53 -9.82 8.02
CA VAL A 47 11.16 -9.56 7.60
C VAL A 47 10.30 -10.82 7.73
N ARG A 48 10.79 -11.99 7.30
CA ARG A 48 10.08 -13.27 7.46
C ARG A 48 9.81 -13.63 8.92
N ARG A 49 10.75 -13.36 9.81
CA ARG A 49 10.55 -13.64 11.23
C ARG A 49 9.46 -12.77 11.82
N VAL A 50 9.39 -11.49 11.45
CA VAL A 50 8.46 -10.53 12.07
C VAL A 50 7.12 -10.40 11.34
N LEU A 51 7.08 -10.76 10.05
CA LEU A 51 5.91 -10.77 9.16
C LEU A 51 5.85 -12.11 8.37
N PRO A 52 5.75 -13.28 9.03
CA PRO A 52 5.83 -14.58 8.37
C PRO A 52 4.66 -14.89 7.42
N VAL A 53 3.51 -14.24 7.59
CA VAL A 53 2.34 -14.46 6.73
C VAL A 53 2.43 -13.55 5.51
N SER A 54 2.84 -12.30 5.70
CA SER A 54 2.98 -11.32 4.63
C SER A 54 4.27 -11.47 3.81
N CYS A 55 5.27 -12.21 4.30
CA CYS A 55 6.49 -12.53 3.56
C CYS A 55 6.83 -14.01 3.77
N PRO A 56 6.24 -14.91 2.97
CA PRO A 56 6.47 -16.34 3.13
C PRO A 56 7.87 -16.73 2.60
N ALA A 57 8.34 -17.93 2.98
CA ALA A 57 9.71 -18.36 2.72
C ALA A 57 10.02 -18.62 1.23
N ASP A 58 8.98 -18.92 0.47
CA ASP A 58 8.98 -19.23 -0.96
C ASP A 58 8.96 -17.99 -1.87
N ASP A 59 8.60 -16.81 -1.36
CA ASP A 59 8.63 -15.56 -2.13
C ASP A 59 9.24 -14.36 -1.37
N PRO A 60 10.59 -14.23 -1.38
CA PRO A 60 11.27 -13.04 -0.83
C PRO A 60 11.26 -11.82 -1.76
N SER A 61 10.79 -11.96 -3.00
CA SER A 61 11.10 -11.01 -4.08
C SER A 61 10.42 -9.64 -3.94
N GLY A 62 9.42 -9.53 -3.05
CA GLY A 62 8.66 -8.32 -2.80
C GLY A 62 9.31 -7.28 -1.87
N ILE A 63 10.50 -7.52 -1.30
CA ILE A 63 11.13 -6.58 -0.35
C ILE A 63 11.94 -5.52 -1.09
N VAL A 64 11.45 -4.28 -1.08
CA VAL A 64 12.14 -3.10 -1.59
C VAL A 64 12.94 -2.43 -0.47
N GLN A 65 14.26 -2.32 -0.65
CA GLN A 65 15.14 -1.58 0.27
C GLN A 65 15.46 -0.19 -0.29
N TYR A 66 14.94 0.86 0.35
CA TYR A 66 15.13 2.23 -0.12
C TYR A 66 15.45 3.18 1.04
N ALA A 67 16.33 4.15 0.80
CA ALA A 67 16.65 5.21 1.76
C ALA A 67 15.78 6.44 1.45
N TRP A 68 14.47 6.31 1.63
CA TRP A 68 13.49 7.37 1.40
C TRP A 68 13.82 8.60 2.24
N ARG A 69 14.09 8.37 3.53
CA ARG A 69 14.75 9.35 4.39
C ARG A 69 16.16 8.85 4.71
N PRO A 70 17.17 9.73 4.68
CA PRO A 70 18.47 9.41 5.26
C PRO A 70 18.28 9.01 6.73
N SER A 71 18.65 7.78 7.07
CA SER A 71 18.69 7.29 8.45
C SER A 71 20.08 6.74 8.70
N THR A 72 20.66 7.07 9.86
CA THR A 72 21.94 6.50 10.30
C THR A 72 21.81 5.03 10.70
N PHE A 73 20.58 4.52 10.83
CA PHE A 73 20.30 3.16 11.31
C PHE A 73 20.05 2.15 10.17
N GLY A 74 19.98 2.59 8.91
CA GLY A 74 19.83 1.71 7.76
C GLY A 74 18.78 2.20 6.75
N LYS A 75 18.45 1.33 5.78
CA LYS A 75 17.42 1.59 4.77
C LYS A 75 16.03 1.24 5.32
N GLN A 76 15.01 1.93 4.82
CA GLN A 76 13.63 1.48 5.01
C GLN A 76 13.36 0.23 4.16
N LEU A 77 12.46 -0.61 4.64
CA LEU A 77 11.98 -1.80 3.94
C LEU A 77 10.51 -1.59 3.60
N PHE A 78 10.17 -1.81 2.34
CA PHE A 78 8.80 -1.74 1.84
C PHE A 78 8.45 -3.10 1.24
N LEU A 79 7.25 -3.58 1.51
CA LEU A 79 6.72 -4.78 0.89
C LEU A 79 5.21 -4.69 0.79
N SER A 80 4.63 -5.48 -0.10
CA SER A 80 3.19 -5.68 -0.16
C SER A 80 2.83 -7.14 0.07
N ALA A 81 1.65 -7.38 0.61
CA ALA A 81 1.08 -8.72 0.69
C ALA A 81 -0.43 -8.66 0.60
N TYR A 82 -1.04 -9.71 0.04
CA TYR A 82 -2.49 -9.89 0.09
C TYR A 82 -2.92 -10.33 1.48
N ASP A 83 -4.17 -10.02 1.84
CA ASP A 83 -4.78 -10.64 3.00
C ASP A 83 -4.92 -12.16 2.73
N PRO A 84 -4.43 -13.03 3.63
CA PRO A 84 -4.51 -14.48 3.44
C PRO A 84 -5.97 -15.00 3.43
N GLN A 85 -6.93 -14.22 3.92
CA GLN A 85 -8.34 -14.59 3.98
C GLN A 85 -9.20 -13.85 2.95
N GLU A 86 -8.79 -12.64 2.60
CA GLU A 86 -9.50 -11.77 1.67
C GLU A 86 -8.54 -11.39 0.54
N ALA A 87 -8.32 -12.31 -0.42
CA ALA A 87 -7.35 -12.14 -1.50
C ALA A 87 -7.54 -10.84 -2.33
N TYR A 88 -8.72 -10.21 -2.25
CA TYR A 88 -9.03 -8.92 -2.84
C TYR A 88 -8.56 -7.71 -2.03
N ARG A 89 -7.90 -7.92 -0.87
CA ARG A 89 -7.28 -6.88 -0.06
C ARG A 89 -5.77 -6.94 -0.18
N LEU A 90 -5.19 -5.80 -0.51
CA LEU A 90 -3.76 -5.61 -0.63
C LEU A 90 -3.29 -4.71 0.50
N TYR A 91 -2.24 -5.11 1.21
CA TYR A 91 -1.59 -4.29 2.21
C TYR A 91 -0.19 -3.88 1.76
N VAL A 92 0.22 -2.69 2.19
CA VAL A 92 1.61 -2.23 2.12
C VAL A 92 2.16 -2.08 3.52
N TYR A 93 3.35 -2.64 3.71
CA TYR A 93 4.11 -2.60 4.95
C TYR A 93 5.32 -1.70 4.79
N ILE A 94 5.60 -0.91 5.83
CA ILE A 94 6.84 -0.15 5.97
C ILE A 94 7.50 -0.55 7.28
N LEU A 95 8.77 -0.95 7.18
CA LEU A 95 9.66 -1.09 8.32
C LEU A 95 10.71 0.02 8.21
N ASP A 96 10.67 0.98 9.13
CA ASP A 96 11.55 2.16 9.10
C ASP A 96 12.49 2.19 10.31
N PRO A 97 13.82 2.10 10.11
CA PRO A 97 14.77 2.06 11.22
C PRO A 97 14.92 3.41 11.90
N TYR A 98 14.64 3.46 13.21
CA TYR A 98 14.66 4.70 14.02
C TYR A 98 15.56 4.64 15.26
N GLN A 99 16.06 3.46 15.60
CA GLN A 99 17.10 3.20 16.60
C GLN A 99 17.97 2.03 16.10
N PRO A 100 19.16 1.79 16.69
CA PRO A 100 19.98 0.63 16.34
C PRO A 100 19.14 -0.66 16.40
N ASN A 101 19.17 -1.41 15.31
CA ASN A 101 18.47 -2.69 15.16
C ASN A 101 16.94 -2.63 15.36
N THR A 102 16.31 -1.45 15.42
CA THR A 102 14.90 -1.31 15.77
C THR A 102 14.15 -0.54 14.68
N TYR A 103 13.10 -1.17 14.17
CA TYR A 103 12.27 -0.69 13.08
C TYR A 103 10.88 -0.35 13.60
N ALA A 104 10.35 0.81 13.22
CA ALA A 104 8.94 1.11 13.36
C ALA A 104 8.20 0.36 12.25
N VAL A 105 7.14 -0.36 12.62
CA VAL A 105 6.35 -1.16 11.68
C VAL A 105 5.01 -0.48 11.47
N LYS A 106 4.66 -0.26 10.21
CA LYS A 106 3.37 0.31 9.81
C LYS A 106 2.79 -0.49 8.66
N ARG A 107 1.46 -0.68 8.69
CA ARG A 107 0.67 -1.33 7.66
C ARG A 107 -0.43 -0.37 7.20
N TRP A 108 -0.66 -0.32 5.90
CA TRP A 108 -1.85 0.28 5.28
C TRP A 108 -2.55 -0.75 4.42
N GLU A 109 -3.87 -0.68 4.43
CA GLU A 109 -4.67 -1.27 3.38
C GLU A 109 -4.68 -0.32 2.19
N VAL A 110 -4.39 -0.85 1.00
CA VAL A 110 -4.55 -0.11 -0.24
C VAL A 110 -6.01 -0.20 -0.63
N GLN A 111 -6.78 0.86 -0.34
CA GLN A 111 -8.19 0.90 -0.70
C GLN A 111 -8.34 0.95 -2.22
N LEU A 112 -9.14 0.03 -2.76
CA LEU A 112 -9.44 -0.07 -4.19
C LEU A 112 -10.94 0.12 -4.40
N PRO A 113 -11.38 1.00 -5.34
CA PRO A 113 -12.80 1.32 -5.51
C PRO A 113 -13.65 0.11 -5.86
N ILE A 114 -13.22 -0.71 -6.83
CA ILE A 114 -13.94 -1.88 -7.34
C ILE A 114 -12.92 -2.87 -7.92
N SER A 115 -12.53 -3.89 -7.14
CA SER A 115 -11.66 -4.96 -7.64
C SER A 115 -12.07 -6.32 -7.12
N ASP A 116 -12.13 -7.31 -8.01
CA ASP A 116 -12.12 -8.72 -7.62
C ASP A 116 -10.70 -9.31 -7.64
N GLN A 117 -9.76 -8.66 -8.33
CA GLN A 117 -8.37 -9.09 -8.47
C GLN A 117 -7.41 -7.90 -8.38
N PRO A 118 -7.10 -7.44 -7.15
CA PRO A 118 -6.10 -6.40 -6.96
C PRO A 118 -4.72 -6.93 -7.34
N SER A 119 -3.87 -6.08 -7.90
CA SER A 119 -2.49 -6.44 -8.17
C SER A 119 -1.54 -5.26 -7.96
N LEU A 120 -0.50 -5.45 -7.15
CA LEU A 120 0.56 -4.47 -7.04
C LEU A 120 1.37 -4.44 -8.35
N GLN A 121 1.45 -3.27 -8.98
CA GLN A 121 2.31 -3.05 -10.14
C GLN A 121 3.68 -2.51 -9.73
N ALA A 122 3.71 -1.54 -8.81
CA ALA A 122 4.97 -0.96 -8.36
C ALA A 122 4.88 -0.27 -6.99
N ILE A 123 5.96 -0.33 -6.24
CA ILE A 123 6.26 0.57 -5.13
C ILE A 123 7.46 1.43 -5.53
N PHE A 124 7.30 2.76 -5.53
CA PHE A 124 8.36 3.66 -5.95
C PHE A 124 8.27 5.03 -5.27
N PHE A 125 9.26 5.88 -5.53
CA PHE A 125 9.37 7.21 -4.90
C PHE A 125 9.45 8.28 -5.97
N ALA A 126 8.65 9.34 -5.82
CA ALA A 126 8.63 10.49 -6.71
C ALA A 126 8.22 11.76 -5.94
N ASP A 127 8.65 12.91 -6.42
CA ASP A 127 8.27 14.23 -5.90
C ASP A 127 6.94 14.64 -6.52
N ALA A 128 5.85 14.17 -5.91
CA ALA A 128 4.52 14.32 -6.45
C ALA A 128 3.99 15.74 -6.24
N ASP A 129 4.34 16.39 -5.12
CA ASP A 129 3.95 17.78 -4.83
C ASP A 129 4.88 18.83 -5.42
N GLN A 130 6.01 18.41 -6.01
CA GLN A 130 7.01 19.27 -6.65
C GLN A 130 7.64 20.27 -5.67
N ASP A 131 7.73 19.88 -4.41
CA ASP A 131 8.35 20.65 -3.33
C ASP A 131 9.79 20.17 -3.03
N GLY A 132 10.28 19.20 -3.83
CA GLY A 132 11.60 18.60 -3.69
C GLY A 132 11.64 17.45 -2.68
N ARG A 133 10.53 17.15 -1.99
CA ARG A 133 10.38 15.96 -1.14
C ARG A 133 9.77 14.86 -1.97
N LYS A 134 10.24 13.64 -1.77
CA LYS A 134 9.63 12.48 -2.41
C LYS A 134 8.53 11.94 -1.51
N GLU A 135 7.46 11.45 -2.12
CA GLU A 135 6.46 10.60 -1.50
C GLU A 135 6.75 9.14 -1.85
N LEU A 136 6.16 8.23 -1.07
CA LEU A 136 6.00 6.83 -1.45
C LEU A 136 4.74 6.72 -2.32
N LEU A 137 4.89 6.17 -3.53
CA LEU A 137 3.81 5.90 -4.46
C LEU A 137 3.64 4.39 -4.59
N VAL A 138 2.38 3.95 -4.51
CA VAL A 138 1.97 2.56 -4.66
C VAL A 138 1.03 2.50 -5.84
N LEU A 139 1.49 1.92 -6.94
CA LEU A 139 0.72 1.72 -8.16
C LEU A 139 0.10 0.33 -8.14
N VAL A 140 -1.21 0.29 -8.32
CA VAL A 140 -2.02 -0.92 -8.25
C VAL A 140 -2.95 -1.00 -9.43
N ASN A 141 -3.16 -2.22 -9.92
CA ASN A 141 -4.20 -2.57 -10.87
C ASN A 141 -5.40 -3.09 -10.07
N SER A 142 -6.57 -2.60 -10.45
CA SER A 142 -7.88 -3.02 -10.00
C SER A 142 -8.59 -3.63 -11.21
N SER A 143 -8.50 -4.96 -11.36
CA SER A 143 -9.29 -5.65 -12.38
C SER A 143 -10.71 -5.85 -11.86
N SER A 144 -11.70 -5.61 -12.71
CA SER A 144 -13.11 -5.84 -12.41
C SER A 144 -13.86 -6.46 -13.59
N ARG A 145 -14.88 -7.28 -13.30
CA ARG A 145 -15.77 -7.83 -14.32
C ARG A 145 -16.87 -6.85 -14.67
N GLU A 146 -16.88 -6.40 -15.91
CA GLU A 146 -17.87 -5.45 -16.42
C GLU A 146 -18.64 -6.06 -17.60
N PRO A 147 -19.93 -5.72 -17.77
CA PRO A 147 -20.70 -6.17 -18.91
C PRO A 147 -20.19 -5.51 -20.20
N VAL A 148 -19.98 -6.33 -21.23
CA VAL A 148 -19.61 -5.92 -22.59
C VAL A 148 -20.72 -6.40 -23.53
N THR A 149 -21.23 -5.50 -24.35
CA THR A 149 -22.19 -5.84 -25.40
C THR A 149 -21.49 -5.84 -26.75
N GLU A 150 -21.47 -7.00 -27.40
CA GLU A 150 -20.93 -7.19 -28.74
C GLU A 150 -21.96 -7.99 -29.55
N ASP A 151 -22.38 -7.48 -30.71
CA ASP A 151 -23.39 -8.10 -31.59
C ASP A 151 -24.70 -8.52 -30.86
N ASP A 152 -25.26 -7.62 -30.03
CA ASP A 152 -26.46 -7.87 -29.20
C ASP A 152 -26.32 -9.01 -28.17
N ILE A 153 -25.11 -9.55 -27.97
CA ILE A 153 -24.80 -10.56 -26.94
C ILE A 153 -24.10 -9.88 -25.77
N SER A 154 -24.71 -9.94 -24.59
CA SER A 154 -24.07 -9.50 -23.35
C SER A 154 -23.09 -10.56 -22.84
N ARG A 155 -21.83 -10.19 -22.69
CA ARG A 155 -20.76 -10.98 -22.05
C ARG A 155 -20.17 -10.19 -20.89
N TYR A 156 -19.30 -10.83 -20.09
CA TYR A 156 -18.49 -10.15 -19.08
C TYR A 156 -17.04 -10.11 -19.55
N GLY A 157 -16.45 -8.92 -19.56
CA GLY A 157 -15.03 -8.69 -19.81
C GLY A 157 -14.33 -8.29 -18.51
N HIS A 158 -13.03 -8.58 -18.42
CA HIS A 158 -12.19 -8.03 -17.35
C HIS A 158 -11.57 -6.71 -17.83
N PHE A 159 -11.78 -5.65 -17.06
CA PHE A 159 -11.22 -4.34 -17.33
C PHE A 159 -10.26 -3.97 -16.21
N SER A 160 -9.06 -3.57 -16.60
CA SER A 160 -8.01 -3.11 -15.69
C SER A 160 -8.15 -1.61 -15.47
N HIS A 161 -8.27 -1.21 -14.21
CA HIS A 161 -8.22 0.19 -13.79
C HIS A 161 -6.98 0.39 -12.95
N TYR A 162 -6.14 1.37 -13.28
CA TYR A 162 -4.90 1.61 -12.56
C TYR A 162 -5.06 2.77 -11.58
N HIS A 163 -4.58 2.59 -10.35
CA HIS A 163 -4.66 3.61 -9.31
C HIS A 163 -3.29 3.83 -8.68
N THR A 164 -2.96 5.10 -8.45
CA THR A 164 -1.74 5.48 -7.72
C THR A 164 -2.10 6.02 -6.34
N ARG A 165 -1.71 5.33 -5.28
CA ARG A 165 -1.82 5.82 -3.89
C ARG A 165 -0.53 6.51 -3.46
N LEU A 166 -0.68 7.60 -2.69
CA LEU A 166 0.43 8.43 -2.25
C LEU A 166 0.50 8.43 -0.73
N TYR A 167 1.70 8.18 -0.21
CA TYR A 167 1.98 8.23 1.21
C TYR A 167 3.13 9.21 1.45
N GLY A 168 2.86 10.22 2.26
CA GLY A 168 3.85 11.20 2.69
C GLY A 168 4.50 10.81 4.01
N TYR A 169 5.76 11.21 4.16
CA TYR A 169 6.48 11.13 5.42
C TYR A 169 6.20 12.39 6.25
N LEU A 170 5.83 12.20 7.52
CA LEU A 170 5.68 13.30 8.46
C LEU A 170 7.01 13.50 9.21
N PRO A 171 7.49 14.75 9.35
CA PRO A 171 8.74 15.03 10.07
C PRO A 171 8.78 14.34 11.43
N VAL A 172 9.87 13.62 11.66
CA VAL A 172 10.15 12.98 12.95
C VAL A 172 10.81 13.98 13.87
N VAL A 173 10.34 14.00 15.12
CA VAL A 173 11.07 14.59 16.24
C VAL A 173 12.08 13.55 16.71
N ASP A 174 13.33 13.94 16.95
CA ASP A 174 14.40 13.01 17.34
C ASP A 174 13.97 12.03 18.44
N GLY A 175 14.32 10.76 18.24
CA GLY A 175 13.96 9.66 19.14
C GLY A 175 12.51 9.16 19.01
N GLN A 176 11.64 9.85 18.26
CA GLN A 176 10.28 9.39 18.00
C GLN A 176 10.20 8.43 16.82
N ARG A 177 9.11 7.66 16.78
CA ARG A 177 8.83 6.75 15.66
C ARG A 177 8.52 7.55 14.40
N PRO A 178 9.03 7.10 13.24
CA PRO A 178 8.57 7.51 11.92
C PRO A 178 7.06 7.50 11.81
N ARG A 179 6.52 8.58 11.23
CA ARG A 179 5.09 8.73 10.98
C ARG A 179 4.88 8.99 9.51
N TYR A 180 3.76 8.46 9.04
CA TYR A 180 3.41 8.41 7.64
C TYR A 180 1.92 8.69 7.52
N ARG A 181 1.53 9.35 6.44
CA ARG A 181 0.14 9.71 6.17
C ARG A 181 -0.18 9.45 4.71
N GLU A 182 -1.35 8.88 4.47
CA GLU A 182 -1.91 8.80 3.13
C GLU A 182 -2.38 10.19 2.69
N PHE A 183 -1.99 10.58 1.48
CA PHE A 183 -2.39 11.82 0.85
C PHE A 183 -3.65 11.63 0.01
N PRO A 184 -4.44 12.70 -0.23
CA PRO A 184 -5.64 12.62 -1.05
C PRO A 184 -5.37 12.01 -2.43
N ASN A 185 -6.38 11.32 -2.98
CA ASN A 185 -6.29 10.76 -4.33
C ASN A 185 -6.00 11.86 -5.37
N ARG A 186 -5.28 11.48 -6.42
CA ARG A 186 -4.93 12.38 -7.52
C ARG A 186 -5.45 11.79 -8.83
N PRO A 187 -6.66 12.19 -9.29
CA PRO A 187 -7.30 11.58 -10.45
C PRO A 187 -6.48 11.60 -11.74
N TYR A 188 -5.54 12.54 -11.87
CA TYR A 188 -4.65 12.61 -13.03
C TYR A 188 -3.51 11.57 -13.02
N LEU A 189 -3.40 10.77 -11.97
CA LEU A 189 -2.50 9.63 -11.84
C LEU A 189 -3.25 8.28 -11.89
N ASP A 190 -4.56 8.32 -12.09
CA ASP A 190 -5.37 7.15 -12.38
C ASP A 190 -5.16 6.74 -13.86
N ASP A 191 -5.37 5.46 -14.15
CA ASP A 191 -5.25 4.81 -15.47
C ASP A 191 -3.85 4.89 -16.12
N LEU A 192 -2.81 5.11 -15.30
CA LEU A 192 -1.42 4.98 -15.70
C LEU A 192 -0.90 3.59 -15.31
N GLU A 193 -0.52 2.78 -16.29
CA GLU A 193 -0.18 1.37 -16.11
C GLU A 193 1.19 1.16 -15.47
N THR A 194 2.12 2.10 -15.68
CA THR A 194 3.51 1.93 -15.24
C THR A 194 4.01 3.06 -14.33
N ALA A 195 4.96 2.72 -13.46
CA ALA A 195 5.68 3.71 -12.67
C ALA A 195 6.50 4.70 -13.52
N ALA A 196 6.78 4.39 -14.79
CA ALA A 196 7.43 5.30 -15.71
C ALA A 196 6.45 6.39 -16.20
N GLU A 197 5.24 5.98 -16.60
CA GLU A 197 4.17 6.90 -17.01
C GLU A 197 3.76 7.84 -15.86
N VAL A 198 3.61 7.30 -14.64
CA VAL A 198 3.34 8.13 -13.45
C VAL A 198 4.41 9.21 -13.28
N ARG A 199 5.70 8.85 -13.40
CA ARG A 199 6.80 9.82 -13.30
C ARG A 199 6.75 10.84 -14.42
N GLU A 200 6.51 10.42 -15.65
CA GLU A 200 6.39 11.33 -16.80
C GLU A 200 5.26 12.35 -16.62
N VAL A 201 4.09 11.91 -16.15
CA VAL A 201 2.95 12.81 -15.86
C VAL A 201 3.29 13.79 -14.73
N LEU A 202 3.96 13.33 -13.68
CA LEU A 202 4.42 14.20 -12.58
C LEU A 202 5.43 15.25 -13.06
N ASP A 203 6.37 14.87 -13.93
CA ASP A 203 7.37 15.76 -14.49
C ASP A 203 6.76 16.81 -15.44
N LYS A 204 5.81 16.43 -16.30
CA LYS A 204 5.10 17.35 -17.22
C LYS A 204 4.33 18.44 -16.48
N ARG A 205 3.88 18.16 -15.26
CA ARG A 205 3.14 19.11 -14.42
C ARG A 205 4.04 20.08 -13.68
N ARG A 206 5.38 19.94 -13.75
CA ARG A 206 6.28 20.89 -13.07
C ARG A 206 6.00 22.28 -13.61
N PRO A 207 5.57 23.25 -12.77
CA PRO A 207 5.41 24.61 -13.24
C PRO A 207 6.75 25.02 -13.82
N SER A 208 6.75 25.42 -15.09
CA SER A 208 7.95 25.92 -15.74
C SER A 208 8.51 26.98 -14.81
N VAL A 209 9.68 26.72 -14.20
CA VAL A 209 10.35 27.69 -13.35
C VAL A 209 10.60 28.89 -14.26
N ARG A 210 9.70 29.88 -14.18
CA ARG A 210 9.85 31.16 -14.88
C ARG A 210 11.16 31.68 -14.32
N ARG A 211 12.22 31.58 -15.11
CA ARG A 211 13.53 32.16 -14.83
C ARG A 211 13.26 33.60 -14.38
N ARG A 212 13.27 33.85 -13.07
CA ARG A 212 13.39 35.21 -12.54
C ARG A 212 14.76 35.64 -13.03
N ARG A 213 14.79 36.39 -14.13
CA ARG A 213 15.94 37.19 -14.50
C ARG A 213 16.26 38.04 -13.28
N ALA A 214 17.39 37.75 -12.64
CA ALA A 214 18.01 38.71 -11.73
C ALA A 214 18.19 40.01 -12.54
N ARG A 215 17.62 41.09 -12.02
CA ARG A 215 18.00 42.45 -12.37
C ARG A 215 18.80 43.00 -11.20
#